data_AF-A8ERK9-F1
#
_entry.id   AF-A8ERK9-F1
#
_cell.length_a   1.000
_cell.length_b   1.000
_cell.length_c   1.000
_cell.angle_alpha   90.00
_cell.angle_beta   90.00
_cell.angle_gamma   90.00
#
_symmetry.space_group_name_H-M   'P 1'
#
loop_
_entity.id
_entity.type
_entity.pdbx_description
1 polymer ?
#
loop_
_entity_poly.entity_id
_entity_poly.type
_entity_poly.pdbx_seq_one_letter_code
_entity_poly.pdbx_strand_id
1 'polypeptide(L)'
;MSDIIIILVNIILAVVLAVGLTPLWVWWERRICGFIQDRSGPNRCNIGPMRLGGLIQALADMLKLVFKEDFTPSHIKHKFFFTIAPVIVFLCSFLTFAVVPYADVLVIDDKSHIMQAIPNQLGIMWFIAFAGLSVYGIILGGYSSGNKYGLLGSIRASAQVISYEAAMGLAIISMIISYGSIHLTDMVNAQSGTYLGVIPMWGIFIQPLAAIIFIVCSFAETNRAPFDLAEGESEIVAGYHTEYSAMKFGLFQVGEYAAMSASSAIIVTLFFGGYQIPWMDTQTIQANINYVILAIIILLPIKIFIFTKWMKKNNKAIGEDKSRLKETKILTVLFWSICIIVVGFLISFLVNGLGTNGVNIATAVIQIGTFLIKFFMMVFVYMWVRWTVLRFRYDQLQMLGWKVLIPLALLNIVITAIIVVVGN
;
A
#
# COMPACT_ATOMS: atom_id res chain seq x y z
N MET A 1 9.24 -25.09 -16.13
CA MET A 1 10.24 -24.27 -15.39
C MET A 1 9.81 -22.81 -15.36
N SER A 2 9.34 -22.26 -16.49
CA SER A 2 8.66 -20.95 -16.58
C SER A 2 7.54 -20.76 -15.52
N ASP A 3 6.64 -21.73 -15.40
CA ASP A 3 5.48 -21.64 -14.49
C ASP A 3 5.89 -21.41 -13.02
N ILE A 4 6.90 -22.15 -12.53
CA ILE A 4 7.42 -22.02 -11.17
C ILE A 4 8.11 -20.66 -10.97
N ILE A 5 8.84 -20.18 -11.98
CA ILE A 5 9.51 -18.88 -11.93
C ILE A 5 8.48 -17.76 -11.80
N ILE A 6 7.39 -17.80 -12.58
CA ILE A 6 6.33 -16.77 -12.51
C ILE A 6 5.65 -16.77 -11.15
N ILE A 7 5.33 -17.95 -10.60
CA ILE A 7 4.75 -18.06 -9.26
C ILE A 7 5.70 -17.49 -8.20
N LEU A 8 6.99 -17.84 -8.26
CA LEU A 8 7.99 -17.30 -7.34
C LEU A 8 8.13 -15.78 -7.45
N VAL A 9 8.13 -15.24 -8.67
CA VAL A 9 8.16 -13.79 -8.91
C VAL A 9 6.94 -13.11 -8.29
N ASN A 10 5.73 -13.67 -8.47
CA ASN A 10 4.51 -13.11 -7.89
C ASN A 10 4.53 -13.14 -6.36
N ILE A 11 4.98 -14.24 -5.76
CA ILE A 11 5.12 -14.35 -4.29
C ILE A 11 6.14 -13.35 -3.77
N ILE A 12 7.31 -13.25 -4.41
CA ILE A 12 8.36 -12.29 -4.01
C ILE A 12 7.83 -10.86 -4.12
N LEU A 13 7.14 -10.52 -5.21
CA LEU A 13 6.58 -9.19 -5.41
C LEU A 13 5.54 -8.87 -4.32
N ALA A 14 4.64 -9.81 -4.01
CA ALA A 14 3.67 -9.66 -2.93
C ALA A 14 4.35 -9.42 -1.57
N VAL A 15 5.38 -10.21 -1.24
CA VAL A 15 6.15 -10.06 0.01
C VAL A 15 6.86 -8.71 0.08
N VAL A 16 7.46 -8.28 -1.02
CA VAL A 16 8.15 -6.98 -1.09
C VAL A 16 7.15 -5.84 -0.90
N LEU A 17 5.98 -5.89 -1.55
CA LEU A 17 4.96 -4.85 -1.40
C LEU A 17 4.30 -4.83 -0.03
N ALA A 18 4.08 -6.00 0.56
CA ALA A 18 3.44 -6.13 1.86
C ALA A 18 4.35 -5.66 3.01
N VAL A 19 5.61 -6.12 3.03
CA VAL A 19 6.50 -5.95 4.20
C VAL A 19 7.85 -5.35 3.82
N GLY A 20 8.39 -5.70 2.65
CA GLY A 20 9.70 -5.20 2.20
C GLY A 20 9.77 -3.68 2.07
N LEU A 21 8.65 -3.02 1.76
CA LEU A 21 8.54 -1.56 1.67
C LEU A 21 8.29 -0.86 3.01
N THR A 22 8.03 -1.57 4.10
CA THR A 22 7.75 -0.97 5.42
C THR A 22 8.83 0.01 5.90
N PRO A 23 10.15 -0.29 5.80
CA PRO A 23 11.18 0.67 6.16
C PRO A 23 11.17 1.93 5.28
N LEU A 24 10.80 1.77 4.01
CA LEU A 24 10.64 2.90 3.09
C LEU A 24 9.45 3.77 3.52
N TRP A 25 8.33 3.19 3.93
CA TRP A 25 7.18 3.93 4.46
C TRP A 25 7.52 4.72 5.71
N VAL A 26 8.21 4.10 6.68
CA VAL A 26 8.66 4.78 7.90
C VAL A 26 9.57 5.97 7.57
N TRP A 27 10.52 5.77 6.65
CA TRP A 27 11.40 6.84 6.21
C TRP A 27 10.64 7.97 5.50
N TRP A 28 9.74 7.61 4.59
CA TRP A 28 9.01 8.57 3.77
C TRP A 28 8.07 9.41 4.62
N GLU A 29 7.36 8.78 5.56
CA GLU A 29 6.49 9.46 6.50
C GLU A 29 7.25 10.47 7.38
N ARG A 30 8.42 10.09 7.92
CA ARG A 30 9.29 10.99 8.71
C ARG A 30 9.79 12.19 7.90
N ARG A 31 9.96 12.04 6.59
CA ARG A 31 10.37 13.13 5.69
C ARG A 31 9.20 14.05 5.37
N ILE A 32 8.02 13.49 5.07
CA ILE A 32 6.81 14.24 4.76
C ILE A 32 6.38 15.05 6.00
N CYS A 33 6.38 14.44 7.19
CA CYS A 33 6.01 15.16 8.41
C CYS A 33 6.98 16.30 8.73
N GLY A 34 8.28 16.10 8.49
CA GLY A 34 9.28 17.15 8.60
C GLY A 34 8.95 18.30 7.64
N PHE A 35 8.67 17.99 6.38
CA PHE A 35 8.34 18.99 5.37
C PHE A 35 7.07 19.81 5.72
N ILE A 36 6.00 19.15 6.16
CA ILE A 36 4.75 19.83 6.58
C ILE A 36 4.99 20.76 7.78
N GLN A 37 5.88 20.37 8.69
CA GLN A 37 6.23 21.13 9.90
C GLN A 37 7.37 22.12 9.70
N ASP A 38 7.78 22.39 8.47
CA ASP A 38 8.94 23.23 8.11
C ASP A 38 10.23 22.86 8.89
N ARG A 39 10.47 21.56 9.06
CA ARG A 39 11.69 21.03 9.68
C ARG A 39 12.34 19.95 8.83
N SER A 40 13.63 19.75 9.06
CA SER A 40 14.35 18.69 8.37
C SER A 40 14.00 17.30 8.92
N GLY A 41 13.70 16.36 8.01
CA GLY A 41 13.60 14.93 8.35
C GLY A 41 14.96 14.28 8.66
N PRO A 42 15.00 12.94 8.82
CA PRO A 42 16.22 12.21 9.22
C PRO A 42 17.37 12.40 8.23
N ASN A 43 18.52 12.92 8.69
CA ASN A 43 19.70 13.20 7.86
C ASN A 43 21.04 12.84 8.54
N ARG A 44 21.01 12.11 9.66
CA ARG A 44 22.20 11.88 10.51
C ARG A 44 22.84 10.50 10.31
N CYS A 45 22.04 9.44 10.19
CA CYS A 45 22.55 8.08 10.07
C CYS A 45 23.24 7.85 8.72
N ASN A 46 24.43 7.26 8.74
CA ASN A 46 25.26 6.98 7.57
C ASN A 46 25.95 5.62 7.68
N ILE A 47 26.10 4.93 6.55
CA ILE A 47 26.99 3.78 6.40
C ILE A 47 28.14 4.24 5.51
N GLY A 48 29.30 4.48 6.13
CA GLY A 48 30.44 5.12 5.46
C GLY A 48 30.07 6.51 4.90
N PRO A 49 30.32 6.78 3.60
CA PRO A 49 30.04 8.07 2.99
C PRO A 49 28.57 8.27 2.55
N MET A 50 27.72 7.25 2.65
CA MET A 50 26.34 7.28 2.15
C MET A 50 25.33 7.51 3.29
N ARG A 51 24.42 8.47 3.13
CA ARG A 51 23.27 8.72 4.02
C ARG A 51 21.96 8.24 3.38
N LEU A 52 21.92 8.10 2.06
CA LEU A 52 20.74 7.75 1.24
C LEU A 52 19.52 8.60 1.62
N GLY A 53 19.73 9.89 1.85
CA GLY A 53 18.67 10.81 2.26
C GLY A 53 17.96 10.42 3.57
N GLY A 54 18.59 9.64 4.44
CA GLY A 54 18.06 9.20 5.73
C GLY A 54 17.45 7.80 5.76
N LEU A 55 17.38 7.10 4.62
CA LEU A 55 16.77 5.76 4.51
C LEU A 55 17.44 4.74 5.46
N ILE A 56 18.75 4.91 5.69
CA ILE A 56 19.55 4.07 6.58
C ILE A 56 18.99 4.06 8.01
N GLN A 57 18.37 5.15 8.47
CA GLN A 57 17.76 5.19 9.80
C GLN A 57 16.65 4.14 9.94
N ALA A 58 15.79 3.97 8.93
CA ALA A 58 14.69 3.02 9.02
C ALA A 58 15.21 1.56 9.07
N LEU A 59 16.30 1.28 8.35
CA LEU A 59 16.97 -0.03 8.43
C LEU A 59 17.64 -0.24 9.79
N ALA A 60 18.29 0.78 10.35
CA ALA A 60 18.88 0.72 11.67
C ALA A 60 17.82 0.52 12.77
N ASP A 61 16.66 1.15 12.65
CA ASP A 61 15.53 0.98 13.58
C ASP A 61 15.00 -0.46 13.54
N MET A 62 14.86 -1.05 12.35
CA MET A 62 14.48 -2.46 12.20
C MET A 62 15.51 -3.39 12.88
N LEU A 63 16.79 -3.21 12.57
CA LEU A 63 17.87 -4.02 13.13
C LEU A 63 17.93 -3.90 14.66
N LYS A 64 17.74 -2.67 15.18
CA LYS A 64 17.63 -2.42 16.62
C LYS A 64 16.51 -3.22 17.26
N LEU A 65 15.31 -3.26 16.65
CA LEU A 65 14.17 -3.99 17.22
C LEU A 65 14.42 -5.50 17.31
N VAL A 66 15.19 -6.07 16.37
CA VAL A 66 15.56 -7.49 16.37
C VAL A 66 16.54 -7.83 17.50
N PHE A 67 17.53 -6.97 17.74
CA PHE A 67 18.53 -7.19 18.79
C PHE A 67 18.14 -6.64 20.17
N LYS A 68 17.04 -5.89 20.25
CA LYS A 68 16.53 -5.35 21.51
C LYS A 68 16.02 -6.49 22.39
N GLU A 69 16.22 -6.37 23.69
CA GLU A 69 15.73 -7.33 24.68
C GLU A 69 14.19 -7.45 24.62
N ASP A 70 13.72 -8.68 24.40
CA ASP A 70 12.31 -9.03 24.46
C ASP A 70 11.92 -9.30 25.92
N PHE A 71 11.36 -8.28 26.56
CA PHE A 71 10.89 -8.32 27.94
C PHE A 71 9.40 -8.67 27.99
N THR A 72 9.05 -9.64 28.82
CA THR A 72 7.65 -9.96 29.16
C THR A 72 7.39 -9.70 30.64
N PRO A 73 6.52 -8.74 31.00
CA PRO A 73 6.17 -8.46 32.39
C PRO A 73 5.68 -9.69 33.16
N SER A 74 6.05 -9.79 34.44
CA SER A 74 5.74 -10.94 35.31
C SER A 74 4.26 -11.06 35.66
N HIS A 75 3.51 -9.96 35.61
CA HIS A 75 2.07 -9.93 35.92
C HIS A 75 1.20 -10.48 34.77
N ILE A 76 1.77 -10.71 33.58
CA ILE A 76 1.09 -11.29 32.43
C ILE A 76 0.84 -12.78 32.66
N LYS A 77 -0.43 -13.14 32.86
CA LYS A 77 -0.85 -14.53 33.11
C LYS A 77 -0.85 -15.38 31.84
N HIS A 78 -1.29 -14.80 30.71
CA HIS A 78 -1.52 -15.53 29.46
C HIS A 78 -0.43 -15.26 28.41
N LYS A 79 0.78 -15.83 28.63
CA LYS A 79 1.96 -15.61 27.75
C LYS A 79 1.75 -16.04 26.30
N PHE A 80 0.94 -17.08 26.08
CA PHE A 80 0.60 -17.54 24.72
C PHE A 80 -0.15 -16.47 23.93
N PHE A 81 -1.23 -15.92 24.51
CA PHE A 81 -2.01 -14.86 23.86
C PHE A 81 -1.21 -13.57 23.68
N PHE A 82 -0.35 -13.24 24.64
CA PHE A 82 0.56 -12.11 24.51
C PHE A 82 1.52 -12.27 23.32
N THR A 83 2.06 -13.47 23.10
CA THR A 83 3.02 -13.69 22.00
C THR A 83 2.33 -13.78 20.63
N ILE A 84 1.14 -14.36 20.56
CA ILE A 84 0.43 -14.59 19.29
C ILE A 84 -0.31 -13.35 18.78
N ALA A 85 -0.71 -12.43 19.65
CA ALA A 85 -1.49 -11.25 19.28
C ALA A 85 -0.80 -10.37 18.20
N PRO A 86 0.48 -9.96 18.34
CA PRO A 86 1.18 -9.24 17.27
C PRO A 86 1.33 -10.06 15.98
N VAL A 87 1.50 -11.38 16.10
CA VAL A 87 1.64 -12.29 14.95
C VAL A 87 0.34 -12.35 14.16
N ILE A 88 -0.81 -12.37 14.82
CA ILE A 88 -2.12 -12.36 14.16
C ILE A 88 -2.30 -11.07 13.36
N VAL A 89 -2.08 -9.91 13.98
CA VAL A 89 -2.20 -8.60 13.29
C VAL A 89 -1.30 -8.56 12.05
N PHE A 90 -0.02 -8.92 12.23
CA PHE A 90 0.95 -8.95 11.13
C PHE A 90 0.54 -9.92 10.01
N LEU A 91 0.17 -11.15 10.34
CA LEU A 91 -0.21 -12.16 9.35
C LEU A 91 -1.45 -11.76 8.58
N CYS A 92 -2.46 -11.19 9.23
CA CYS A 92 -3.66 -10.70 8.56
C CYS A 92 -3.31 -9.62 7.53
N SER A 93 -2.52 -8.62 7.92
CA SER A 93 -2.11 -7.54 7.03
C SER A 93 -1.23 -8.05 5.87
N PHE A 94 -0.35 -9.00 6.13
CA PHE A 94 0.49 -9.64 5.12
C PHE A 94 -0.32 -10.45 4.11
N LEU A 95 -1.25 -11.27 4.58
CA LEU A 95 -2.04 -12.17 3.73
C LEU A 95 -3.01 -11.42 2.82
N THR A 96 -3.43 -10.21 3.17
CA THR A 96 -4.27 -9.37 2.29
C THR A 96 -3.66 -9.15 0.90
N PHE A 97 -2.33 -9.06 0.79
CA PHE A 97 -1.67 -8.87 -0.51
C PHE A 97 -1.75 -10.08 -1.44
N ALA A 98 -2.16 -11.25 -0.94
CA ALA A 98 -2.16 -12.49 -1.71
C ALA A 98 -3.07 -12.44 -2.95
N VAL A 99 -4.16 -11.67 -2.88
CA VAL A 99 -5.19 -11.59 -3.93
C VAL A 99 -5.04 -10.40 -4.86
N VAL A 100 -4.17 -9.45 -4.54
CA VAL A 100 -4.03 -8.21 -5.31
C VAL A 100 -3.37 -8.50 -6.65
N PRO A 101 -4.01 -8.15 -7.79
CA PRO A 101 -3.41 -8.32 -9.10
C PRO A 101 -2.47 -7.15 -9.43
N TYR A 102 -1.27 -7.47 -9.92
CA TYR A 102 -0.24 -6.47 -10.23
C TYR A 102 -0.15 -6.13 -11.73
N ALA A 103 -0.64 -7.02 -12.58
CA ALA A 103 -0.71 -6.91 -14.03
C ALA A 103 -1.85 -7.77 -14.56
N ASP A 104 -2.14 -7.64 -15.85
CA ASP A 104 -3.10 -8.50 -16.55
C ASP A 104 -2.57 -9.94 -16.67
N VAL A 105 -3.42 -10.84 -17.14
CA VAL A 105 -3.09 -12.25 -17.35
C VAL A 105 -1.90 -12.36 -18.33
N LEU A 106 -0.79 -12.89 -17.82
CA LEU A 106 0.43 -13.08 -18.59
C LEU A 106 0.31 -14.37 -19.40
N VAL A 107 0.27 -14.25 -20.73
CA VAL A 107 0.26 -15.40 -21.63
C VAL A 107 1.69 -15.70 -22.10
N ILE A 108 2.24 -16.86 -21.73
CA ILE A 108 3.56 -17.34 -22.18
C ILE A 108 3.37 -18.75 -22.71
N ASP A 109 3.83 -19.01 -23.95
CA ASP A 109 3.75 -20.32 -24.59
C ASP A 109 2.33 -20.91 -24.55
N ASP A 110 1.32 -20.09 -24.88
CA ASP A 110 -0.11 -20.41 -24.86
C ASP A 110 -0.70 -20.79 -23.49
N LYS A 111 0.07 -20.62 -22.41
CA LYS A 111 -0.41 -20.77 -21.03
C LYS A 111 -0.70 -19.41 -20.40
N SER A 112 -1.87 -19.30 -19.78
CA SER A 112 -2.30 -18.12 -19.03
C SER A 112 -1.84 -18.20 -17.57
N HIS A 113 -1.17 -17.15 -17.10
CA HIS A 113 -0.74 -17.00 -15.71
C HIS A 113 -1.33 -15.73 -15.11
N ILE A 114 -2.10 -15.88 -14.02
CA ILE A 114 -2.65 -14.74 -13.28
C ILE A 114 -1.54 -14.10 -12.45
N MET A 115 -1.37 -12.79 -12.59
CA MET A 115 -0.31 -12.02 -11.90
C MET A 115 -0.74 -11.64 -10.47
N GLN A 116 -1.00 -12.67 -9.66
CA GLN A 116 -1.34 -12.61 -8.23
C GLN A 116 -0.45 -13.60 -7.47
N ALA A 117 -0.26 -13.38 -6.17
CA ALA A 117 0.54 -14.28 -5.34
C ALA A 117 -0.16 -15.64 -5.15
N ILE A 118 -1.45 -15.60 -4.80
CA ILE A 118 -2.30 -16.77 -4.64
C ILE A 118 -3.57 -16.55 -5.47
N PRO A 119 -3.70 -17.18 -6.65
CA PRO A 119 -4.93 -17.13 -7.43
C PRO A 119 -6.01 -17.95 -6.71
N ASN A 120 -6.77 -17.30 -5.83
CA ASN A 120 -7.84 -17.93 -5.07
C ASN A 120 -9.22 -17.59 -5.64
N GLN A 121 -10.21 -18.39 -5.27
CA GLN A 121 -11.61 -18.19 -5.69
C GLN A 121 -12.35 -17.12 -4.88
N LEU A 122 -11.75 -16.67 -3.78
CA LEU A 122 -12.41 -15.79 -2.81
C LEU A 122 -12.30 -14.31 -3.20
N GLY A 123 -11.29 -13.91 -3.99
CA GLY A 123 -11.15 -12.56 -4.52
C GLY A 123 -11.20 -11.50 -3.42
N ILE A 124 -12.12 -10.53 -3.52
CA ILE A 124 -12.29 -9.48 -2.50
C ILE A 124 -12.74 -10.01 -1.13
N MET A 125 -13.41 -11.17 -1.05
CA MET A 125 -13.84 -11.75 0.24
C MET A 125 -12.65 -12.16 1.10
N TRP A 126 -11.51 -12.48 0.49
CA TRP A 126 -10.27 -12.73 1.19
C TRP A 126 -9.82 -11.51 2.01
N PHE A 127 -9.92 -10.31 1.43
CA PHE A 127 -9.57 -9.07 2.12
C PHE A 127 -10.46 -8.84 3.35
N ILE A 128 -11.78 -8.98 3.20
CA ILE A 128 -12.73 -8.78 4.30
C ILE A 128 -12.45 -9.78 5.43
N ALA A 129 -12.20 -11.06 5.09
CA ALA A 129 -11.92 -12.09 6.08
C ALA A 129 -10.68 -11.78 6.92
N PHE A 130 -9.59 -11.33 6.30
CA PHE A 130 -8.36 -11.00 7.03
C PHE A 130 -8.43 -9.63 7.73
N ALA A 131 -9.16 -8.65 7.19
CA ALA A 131 -9.46 -7.40 7.88
C ALA A 131 -10.16 -7.68 9.22
N GLY A 132 -11.27 -8.43 9.20
CA GLY A 132 -11.99 -8.82 10.42
C GLY A 132 -11.17 -9.70 11.37
N LEU A 133 -10.34 -10.61 10.85
CA LEU A 133 -9.46 -11.43 11.68
C LEU A 133 -8.40 -10.59 12.42
N SER A 134 -7.96 -9.48 11.83
CA SER A 134 -6.93 -8.60 12.43
C SER A 134 -7.39 -7.99 13.77
N VAL A 135 -8.70 -7.72 13.91
CA VAL A 135 -9.30 -7.16 15.14
C VAL A 135 -9.09 -8.06 16.34
N TYR A 136 -9.13 -9.38 16.16
CA TYR A 136 -8.86 -10.33 17.24
C TYR A 136 -7.44 -10.19 17.77
N GLY A 137 -6.47 -9.87 16.92
CA GLY A 137 -5.10 -9.57 17.34
C GLY A 137 -5.03 -8.34 18.26
N ILE A 138 -5.81 -7.30 17.96
CA ILE A 138 -5.90 -6.08 18.79
C ILE A 138 -6.54 -6.39 20.16
N ILE A 139 -7.66 -7.13 20.18
CA ILE A 139 -8.36 -7.50 21.42
C ILE A 139 -7.45 -8.37 22.30
N LEU A 140 -6.84 -9.40 21.72
CA LEU A 140 -5.93 -10.29 22.44
C LEU A 140 -4.71 -9.53 22.94
N GLY A 141 -4.20 -8.58 22.15
CA GLY A 141 -3.08 -7.72 22.52
C GLY A 141 -3.34 -6.95 23.81
N GLY A 142 -4.49 -6.27 23.90
CA GLY A 142 -4.88 -5.52 25.08
C GLY A 142 -5.29 -6.38 26.26
N TYR A 143 -6.03 -7.48 26.04
CA TYR A 143 -6.45 -8.39 27.11
C TYR A 143 -5.26 -9.12 27.75
N SER A 144 -4.34 -9.62 26.94
CA SER A 144 -3.17 -10.36 27.42
C SER A 144 -2.13 -9.47 28.10
N SER A 145 -2.15 -8.15 27.85
CA SER A 145 -1.25 -7.18 28.48
C SER A 145 -1.38 -7.14 30.01
N GLY A 146 -2.53 -7.54 30.57
CA GLY A 146 -2.76 -7.51 32.02
C GLY A 146 -2.92 -6.11 32.61
N ASN A 147 -2.96 -5.07 31.77
CA ASN A 147 -3.11 -3.67 32.17
C ASN A 147 -4.50 -3.13 31.79
N LYS A 148 -5.18 -2.45 32.73
CA LYS A 148 -6.52 -1.88 32.50
C LYS A 148 -6.54 -0.81 31.40
N TYR A 149 -5.47 -0.01 31.29
CA TYR A 149 -5.36 1.02 30.25
C TYR A 149 -5.18 0.38 28.87
N GLY A 150 -4.36 -0.66 28.77
CA GLY A 150 -4.19 -1.41 27.53
C GLY A 150 -5.47 -2.10 27.06
N LEU A 151 -6.22 -2.69 28.00
CA LEU A 151 -7.54 -3.27 27.72
C LEU A 151 -8.56 -2.22 27.26
N LEU A 152 -8.61 -1.06 27.90
CA LEU A 152 -9.53 0.02 27.52
C LEU A 152 -9.18 0.57 26.12
N GLY A 153 -7.88 0.71 25.82
CA GLY A 153 -7.38 1.09 24.51
C GLY A 153 -7.75 0.07 23.42
N SER A 154 -7.56 -1.23 23.68
CA SER A 154 -7.94 -2.27 22.71
C SER A 154 -9.44 -2.33 22.47
N ILE A 155 -10.27 -2.24 23.51
CA ILE A 155 -11.75 -2.28 23.35
C ILE A 155 -12.23 -1.12 22.49
N ARG A 156 -11.70 0.10 22.69
CA ARG A 156 -12.05 1.27 21.87
C ARG A 156 -11.63 1.10 20.41
N ALA A 157 -10.39 0.67 20.19
CA ALA A 157 -9.89 0.43 18.84
C ALA A 157 -10.69 -0.67 18.12
N SER A 158 -10.95 -1.79 18.78
CA SER A 158 -11.76 -2.86 18.20
C SER A 158 -13.20 -2.43 17.92
N ALA A 159 -13.83 -1.69 18.82
CA ALA A 159 -15.17 -1.15 18.59
C ALA A 159 -15.22 -0.18 17.40
N GLN A 160 -14.17 0.61 17.19
CA GLN A 160 -14.00 1.43 15.99
C GLN A 160 -13.88 0.53 14.76
N VAL A 161 -12.87 -0.33 14.71
CA VAL A 161 -12.56 -1.14 13.53
C VAL A 161 -13.77 -1.96 13.08
N ILE A 162 -14.47 -2.65 14.00
CA ILE A 162 -15.69 -3.42 13.68
C ILE A 162 -16.79 -2.56 13.06
N SER A 163 -16.99 -1.34 13.57
CA SER A 163 -18.06 -0.46 13.08
C SER A 163 -17.77 0.03 11.65
N TYR A 164 -16.51 0.31 11.35
CA TYR A 164 -16.07 0.73 10.01
C TYR A 164 -15.91 -0.44 9.05
N GLU A 165 -15.61 -1.64 9.54
CA GLU A 165 -15.60 -2.88 8.74
C GLU A 165 -16.99 -3.17 8.16
N ALA A 166 -18.05 -3.01 8.97
CA ALA A 166 -19.43 -3.18 8.50
C ALA A 166 -19.77 -2.21 7.36
N ALA A 167 -19.42 -0.92 7.51
CA ALA A 167 -19.65 0.09 6.47
C ALA A 167 -18.80 -0.18 5.21
N MET A 168 -17.55 -0.63 5.39
CA MET A 168 -16.65 -1.03 4.30
C MET A 168 -17.23 -2.21 3.52
N GLY A 169 -17.74 -3.24 4.20
CA GLY A 169 -18.38 -4.40 3.57
C GLY A 169 -19.59 -4.01 2.73
N LEU A 170 -20.44 -3.11 3.24
CA LEU A 170 -21.58 -2.59 2.48
C LEU A 170 -21.14 -1.80 1.23
N ALA A 171 -20.07 -1.00 1.33
CA ALA A 171 -19.52 -0.32 0.17
C ALA A 171 -19.01 -1.31 -0.89
N ILE A 172 -18.34 -2.40 -0.48
CA ILE A 172 -17.88 -3.46 -1.39
C ILE A 172 -19.06 -4.15 -2.09
N ILE A 173 -20.17 -4.39 -1.41
CA ILE A 173 -21.36 -5.00 -2.02
C ILE A 173 -21.84 -4.17 -3.22
N SER A 174 -21.89 -2.85 -3.11
CA SER A 174 -22.27 -1.99 -4.25
C SER A 174 -21.29 -2.09 -5.42
N MET A 175 -19.99 -2.30 -5.15
CA MET A 175 -18.99 -2.55 -6.20
C MET A 175 -19.18 -3.93 -6.85
N ILE A 176 -19.47 -4.96 -6.08
CA ILE A 176 -19.72 -6.32 -6.60
C ILE A 176 -20.95 -6.31 -7.52
N ILE A 177 -22.03 -5.61 -7.15
CA ILE A 177 -23.22 -5.48 -8.00
C ILE A 177 -22.88 -4.75 -9.30
N SER A 178 -22.02 -3.71 -9.24
CA SER A 178 -21.63 -2.93 -10.42
C SER A 178 -20.74 -3.70 -11.39
N TYR A 179 -19.81 -4.52 -10.88
CA TYR A 179 -18.86 -5.27 -11.70
C TYR A 179 -19.32 -6.68 -12.06
N GLY A 180 -20.27 -7.27 -11.32
CA GLY A 180 -20.76 -8.63 -11.56
C GLY A 180 -19.75 -9.75 -11.23
N SER A 181 -18.62 -9.43 -10.58
CA SER A 181 -17.61 -10.41 -10.15
C SER A 181 -17.04 -10.07 -8.78
N ILE A 182 -16.56 -11.09 -8.06
CA ILE A 182 -15.80 -10.96 -6.81
C ILE A 182 -14.29 -11.01 -7.03
N HIS A 183 -13.84 -11.43 -8.22
CA HIS A 183 -12.42 -11.55 -8.54
C HIS A 183 -11.84 -10.18 -8.90
N LEU A 184 -10.71 -9.84 -8.27
CA LEU A 184 -10.08 -8.54 -8.45
C LEU A 184 -9.56 -8.32 -9.88
N THR A 185 -9.08 -9.37 -10.56
CA THR A 185 -8.65 -9.26 -11.96
C THR A 185 -9.82 -8.89 -12.87
N ASP A 186 -10.98 -9.52 -12.69
CA ASP A 186 -12.18 -9.22 -13.49
C ASP A 186 -12.68 -7.80 -13.20
N MET A 187 -12.67 -7.38 -11.93
CA MET A 187 -13.01 -6.02 -11.55
C MET A 187 -12.10 -4.97 -12.20
N VAL A 188 -10.78 -5.22 -12.26
CA VAL A 188 -9.85 -4.33 -12.96
C VAL A 188 -10.14 -4.36 -14.46
N ASN A 189 -10.36 -5.53 -15.05
CA ASN A 189 -10.66 -5.64 -16.48
C ASN A 189 -11.99 -4.95 -16.85
N ALA A 190 -12.99 -4.95 -15.97
CA ALA A 190 -14.23 -4.19 -16.13
C ALA A 190 -14.03 -2.66 -16.07
N GLN A 191 -12.90 -2.18 -15.53
CA GLN A 191 -12.53 -0.78 -15.55
C GLN A 191 -11.79 -0.37 -16.83
N SER A 192 -11.55 -1.31 -17.75
CA SER A 192 -10.97 -1.02 -19.05
C SER A 192 -11.94 -0.18 -19.90
N GLY A 193 -11.39 0.81 -20.60
CA GLY A 193 -12.16 1.66 -21.51
C GLY A 193 -12.51 3.03 -20.93
N THR A 194 -13.42 3.71 -21.64
CA THR A 194 -13.77 5.11 -21.40
C THR A 194 -15.27 5.29 -21.29
N TYR A 195 -15.69 5.87 -20.18
CA TYR A 195 -17.00 6.47 -20.00
C TYR A 195 -17.11 7.78 -20.81
N LEU A 196 -18.17 7.91 -21.62
CA LEU A 196 -18.42 9.08 -22.49
C LEU A 196 -17.25 9.46 -23.42
N GLY A 197 -16.38 8.50 -23.75
CA GLY A 197 -15.22 8.70 -24.65
C GLY A 197 -14.06 9.51 -24.07
N VAL A 198 -14.17 10.04 -22.85
CA VAL A 198 -13.15 10.93 -22.24
C VAL A 198 -12.75 10.49 -20.83
N ILE A 199 -13.70 10.03 -20.02
CA ILE A 199 -13.46 9.70 -18.62
C ILE A 199 -13.07 8.22 -18.53
N PRO A 200 -11.95 7.85 -17.87
CA PRO A 200 -11.64 6.44 -17.65
C PRO A 200 -12.78 5.74 -16.88
N MET A 201 -13.11 4.50 -17.22
CA MET A 201 -14.16 3.71 -16.55
C MET A 201 -13.73 3.21 -15.15
N TRP A 202 -13.00 4.05 -14.42
CA TRP A 202 -12.48 3.77 -13.10
C TRP A 202 -13.60 3.70 -12.06
N GLY A 203 -13.44 2.82 -11.08
CA GLY A 203 -14.46 2.60 -10.04
C GLY A 203 -14.83 3.85 -9.26
N ILE A 204 -13.94 4.82 -9.12
CA ILE A 204 -14.25 6.10 -8.46
C ILE A 204 -15.34 6.89 -9.18
N PHE A 205 -15.44 6.77 -10.52
CA PHE A 205 -16.45 7.46 -11.31
C PHE A 205 -17.74 6.64 -11.42
N ILE A 206 -17.63 5.31 -11.46
CA ILE A 206 -18.80 4.42 -11.47
C ILE A 206 -19.53 4.49 -10.13
N GLN A 207 -18.78 4.46 -9.03
CA GLN A 207 -19.30 4.37 -7.67
C GLN A 207 -18.61 5.36 -6.72
N PRO A 208 -18.84 6.68 -6.89
CA PRO A 208 -18.16 7.71 -6.09
C PRO A 208 -18.50 7.62 -4.60
N LEU A 209 -19.76 7.29 -4.26
CA LEU A 209 -20.19 7.17 -2.87
C LEU A 209 -19.54 5.97 -2.19
N ALA A 210 -19.48 4.81 -2.87
CA ALA A 210 -18.76 3.65 -2.37
C ALA A 210 -17.26 3.94 -2.19
N ALA A 211 -16.64 4.66 -3.13
CA ALA A 211 -15.23 5.04 -3.05
C ALA A 211 -14.93 5.87 -1.80
N ILE A 212 -15.74 6.90 -1.53
CA ILE A 212 -15.56 7.76 -0.35
C ILE A 212 -15.74 6.94 0.93
N ILE A 213 -16.81 6.14 1.03
CA ILE A 213 -17.07 5.32 2.21
C ILE A 213 -15.94 4.32 2.44
N PHE A 214 -15.52 3.61 1.39
CA PHE A 214 -14.46 2.61 1.47
C PHE A 214 -13.11 3.23 1.87
N ILE A 215 -12.73 4.36 1.28
CA ILE A 215 -11.48 5.05 1.62
C ILE A 215 -11.52 5.48 3.09
N VAL A 216 -12.60 6.12 3.54
CA VAL A 216 -12.75 6.56 4.95
C VAL A 216 -12.68 5.37 5.91
N CYS A 217 -13.36 4.26 5.60
CA CYS A 217 -13.31 3.05 6.43
C CYS A 217 -11.91 2.40 6.43
N SER A 218 -11.21 2.44 5.29
CA SER A 218 -9.83 1.94 5.20
C SER A 218 -8.87 2.74 6.08
N PHE A 219 -9.07 4.06 6.23
CA PHE A 219 -8.32 4.85 7.20
C PHE A 219 -8.58 4.38 8.65
N ALA A 220 -9.84 4.11 9.00
CA ALA A 220 -10.21 3.60 10.31
C ALA A 220 -9.63 2.22 10.62
N GLU A 221 -9.56 1.33 9.61
CA GLU A 221 -8.95 -0.01 9.71
C GLU A 221 -7.46 0.05 10.03
N THR A 222 -6.75 1.00 9.40
CA THR A 222 -5.29 1.14 9.58
C THR A 222 -4.87 1.76 10.92
N ASN A 223 -5.84 2.14 11.77
CA ASN A 223 -5.62 2.76 13.08
C ASN A 223 -4.70 4.00 13.06
N ARG A 224 -4.69 4.74 11.94
CA ARG A 224 -3.87 5.95 11.77
C ARG A 224 -4.70 7.21 11.94
N ALA A 225 -4.05 8.30 12.35
CA ALA A 225 -4.69 9.61 12.47
C ALA A 225 -5.41 9.96 11.14
N PRO A 226 -6.68 10.39 11.20
CA PRO A 226 -7.40 10.88 12.38
C PRO A 226 -8.16 9.81 13.20
N PHE A 227 -8.00 8.52 12.89
CA PHE A 227 -8.67 7.37 13.51
C PHE A 227 -7.75 6.55 14.45
N ASP A 228 -6.77 7.19 15.08
CA ASP A 228 -5.69 6.59 15.89
C ASP A 228 -5.99 6.53 17.39
N LEU A 229 -7.15 6.00 17.77
CA LEU A 229 -7.60 6.00 19.16
C LEU A 229 -6.77 5.11 20.10
N ALA A 230 -6.13 4.06 19.58
CA ALA A 230 -5.21 3.22 20.36
C ALA A 230 -3.86 3.90 20.56
N GLU A 231 -3.33 4.58 19.55
CA GLU A 231 -1.98 5.17 19.60
C GLU A 231 -1.95 6.55 20.27
N GLY A 232 -3.09 7.20 20.46
CA GLY A 232 -3.18 8.57 20.96
C GLY A 232 -2.42 8.78 22.27
N GLU A 233 -1.18 9.29 22.18
CA GLU A 233 -0.32 9.60 23.34
C GLU A 233 -1.00 10.55 24.34
N SER A 234 -1.87 11.43 23.83
CA SER A 234 -2.65 12.40 24.62
C SER A 234 -3.91 11.82 25.27
N GLU A 235 -4.33 10.59 24.92
CA GLU A 235 -5.49 9.91 25.50
C GLU A 235 -5.05 8.72 26.38
N ILE A 236 -4.95 7.52 25.81
CA ILE A 236 -4.80 6.26 26.57
C ILE A 236 -3.38 5.67 26.43
N VAL A 237 -2.38 6.53 26.18
CA VAL A 237 -0.93 6.19 26.22
C VAL A 237 -0.62 4.87 25.46
N ALA A 238 -0.70 4.92 24.13
CA ALA A 238 -0.35 3.82 23.22
C ALA A 238 -1.14 2.50 23.39
N GLY A 239 -2.22 2.50 24.18
CA GLY A 239 -3.23 1.44 24.20
C GLY A 239 -2.64 0.05 24.40
N TYR A 240 -2.86 -0.85 23.44
CA TYR A 240 -2.41 -2.23 23.52
C TYR A 240 -0.92 -2.43 23.19
N HIS A 241 -0.18 -1.39 22.79
CA HIS A 241 1.26 -1.49 22.51
C HIS A 241 2.13 -1.40 23.78
N THR A 242 1.60 -0.85 24.87
CA THR A 242 2.38 -0.34 26.01
C THR A 242 3.24 -1.38 26.72
N GLU A 243 2.79 -2.62 26.81
CA GLU A 243 3.51 -3.70 27.50
C GLU A 243 4.49 -4.48 26.59
N TYR A 244 4.52 -4.19 25.28
CA TYR A 244 5.31 -4.92 24.30
C TYR A 244 6.71 -4.32 24.11
N SER A 245 7.73 -5.19 24.04
CA SER A 245 9.10 -4.81 23.71
C SER A 245 9.59 -5.47 22.41
N ALA A 246 10.74 -5.01 21.94
CA ALA A 246 11.53 -5.59 20.85
C ALA A 246 10.69 -5.98 19.62
N MET A 247 10.78 -7.25 19.19
CA MET A 247 10.14 -7.73 17.97
C MET A 247 8.61 -7.83 18.08
N LYS A 248 8.05 -8.08 19.27
CA LYS A 248 6.59 -8.13 19.44
C LYS A 248 5.95 -6.77 19.22
N PHE A 249 6.58 -5.71 19.75
CA PHE A 249 6.22 -4.33 19.41
C PHE A 249 6.46 -4.09 17.92
N GLY A 250 7.64 -4.45 17.41
CA GLY A 250 7.95 -4.31 15.99
C GLY A 250 6.91 -4.93 15.04
N LEU A 251 6.34 -6.09 15.39
CA LEU A 251 5.32 -6.77 14.59
C LEU A 251 3.99 -6.02 14.54
N PHE A 252 3.54 -5.37 15.62
CA PHE A 252 2.35 -4.52 15.58
C PHE A 252 2.55 -3.35 14.62
N GLN A 253 3.66 -2.63 14.76
CA GLN A 253 3.96 -1.47 13.92
C GLN A 253 4.16 -1.87 12.46
N VAL A 254 4.92 -2.94 12.19
CA VAL A 254 5.09 -3.46 10.83
C VAL A 254 3.73 -3.91 10.26
N GLY A 255 2.90 -4.55 11.07
CA GLY A 255 1.53 -4.93 10.72
C GLY A 255 0.67 -3.74 10.30
N GLU A 256 0.68 -2.63 11.05
CA GLU A 256 -0.08 -1.42 10.72
C GLU A 256 0.41 -0.75 9.41
N TYR A 257 1.73 -0.71 9.16
CA TYR A 257 2.26 -0.23 7.87
C TYR A 257 1.94 -1.20 6.72
N ALA A 258 1.93 -2.50 6.98
CA ALA A 258 1.51 -3.52 6.01
C ALA A 258 0.01 -3.39 5.71
N ALA A 259 -0.83 -3.12 6.71
CA ALA A 259 -2.26 -2.86 6.56
C ALA A 259 -2.50 -1.61 5.71
N MET A 260 -1.78 -0.52 5.97
CA MET A 260 -1.85 0.70 5.15
C MET A 260 -1.47 0.42 3.69
N SER A 261 -0.43 -0.39 3.49
CA SER A 261 -0.02 -0.83 2.16
C SER A 261 -1.12 -1.67 1.50
N ALA A 262 -1.69 -2.62 2.24
CA ALA A 262 -2.72 -3.52 1.75
C ALA A 262 -3.98 -2.76 1.36
N SER A 263 -4.47 -1.88 2.22
CA SER A 263 -5.62 -1.01 1.95
C SER A 263 -5.36 -0.08 0.77
N SER A 264 -4.16 0.48 0.64
CA SER A 264 -3.79 1.31 -0.52
C SER A 264 -3.81 0.52 -1.83
N ALA A 265 -3.32 -0.71 -1.82
CA ALA A 265 -3.34 -1.62 -2.97
C ALA A 265 -4.78 -2.00 -3.38
N ILE A 266 -5.65 -2.29 -2.40
CA ILE A 266 -7.07 -2.59 -2.65
C ILE A 266 -7.81 -1.36 -3.18
N ILE A 267 -7.59 -0.16 -2.62
CA ILE A 267 -8.19 1.08 -3.13
C ILE A 267 -7.81 1.32 -4.60
N VAL A 268 -6.53 1.15 -4.94
CA VAL A 268 -6.05 1.31 -6.33
C VAL A 268 -6.72 0.30 -7.26
N THR A 269 -6.83 -0.95 -6.81
CA THR A 269 -7.45 -2.04 -7.57
C THR A 269 -8.95 -1.81 -7.78
N LEU A 270 -9.69 -1.43 -6.73
CA LEU A 270 -11.14 -1.28 -6.78
C LEU A 270 -11.62 0.02 -7.40
N PHE A 271 -10.85 1.11 -7.30
CA PHE A 271 -11.35 2.45 -7.67
C PHE A 271 -10.52 3.18 -8.72
N PHE A 272 -9.23 2.89 -8.87
CA PHE A 272 -8.33 3.64 -9.74
C PHE A 272 -7.78 2.84 -10.93
N GLY A 273 -8.47 1.79 -11.37
CA GLY A 273 -8.07 1.06 -12.58
C GLY A 273 -6.91 0.10 -12.36
N GLY A 274 -6.59 -0.30 -11.12
CA GLY A 274 -5.49 -1.23 -10.82
C GLY A 274 -4.19 -0.94 -11.60
N TYR A 275 -3.78 -1.91 -12.40
CA TYR A 275 -2.59 -1.88 -13.26
C TYR A 275 -2.82 -1.24 -14.65
N GLN A 276 -4.04 -0.82 -14.98
CA GLN A 276 -4.35 -0.21 -16.28
C GLN A 276 -3.84 1.21 -16.38
N ILE A 277 -3.42 1.59 -17.58
CA ILE A 277 -3.09 2.99 -17.90
C ILE A 277 -4.39 3.69 -18.29
N PRO A 278 -4.63 4.94 -17.84
CA PRO A 278 -5.80 5.68 -18.31
C PRO A 278 -5.87 5.69 -19.85
N TRP A 279 -7.05 5.42 -20.41
CA TRP A 279 -7.32 5.40 -21.86
C TRP A 279 -6.63 4.29 -22.68
N MET A 280 -5.81 3.42 -22.07
CA MET A 280 -5.12 2.35 -22.78
C MET A 280 -5.44 1.00 -22.16
N ASP A 281 -6.05 0.10 -22.94
CA ASP A 281 -6.23 -1.30 -22.58
C ASP A 281 -4.94 -2.10 -22.84
N THR A 282 -4.89 -3.34 -22.33
CA THR A 282 -3.74 -4.23 -22.51
C THR A 282 -3.43 -4.47 -23.99
N GLN A 283 -4.46 -4.62 -24.82
CA GLN A 283 -4.30 -4.89 -26.26
C GLN A 283 -3.70 -3.70 -27.01
N THR A 284 -4.14 -2.47 -26.71
CA THR A 284 -3.56 -1.26 -27.31
C THR A 284 -2.11 -1.08 -26.91
N ILE A 285 -1.73 -1.42 -25.66
CA ILE A 285 -0.33 -1.38 -25.21
C ILE A 285 0.52 -2.39 -25.99
N GLN A 286 0.02 -3.63 -26.15
CA GLN A 286 0.72 -4.68 -26.90
C GLN A 286 0.90 -4.28 -28.37
N ALA A 287 -0.14 -3.74 -29.01
CA ALA A 287 -0.09 -3.29 -30.40
C ALA A 287 0.89 -2.12 -30.63
N ASN A 288 1.06 -1.25 -29.62
CA ASN A 288 1.88 -0.04 -29.72
C ASN A 288 3.17 -0.10 -28.89
N ILE A 289 3.63 -1.30 -28.53
CA ILE A 289 4.73 -1.49 -27.57
C ILE A 289 6.03 -0.77 -27.99
N ASN A 290 6.31 -0.71 -29.29
CA ASN A 290 7.48 -0.02 -29.83
C ASN A 290 7.45 1.49 -29.52
N TYR A 291 6.29 2.13 -29.64
CA TYR A 291 6.10 3.54 -29.30
C TYR A 291 6.21 3.77 -27.79
N VAL A 292 5.68 2.84 -26.99
CA VAL A 292 5.78 2.90 -25.52
C VAL A 292 7.23 2.79 -25.06
N ILE A 293 8.00 1.84 -25.62
CA ILE A 293 9.43 1.68 -25.34
C ILE A 293 10.19 2.95 -25.75
N LEU A 294 9.90 3.51 -26.93
CA LEU A 294 10.52 4.76 -27.40
C LEU A 294 10.23 5.93 -26.44
N ALA A 295 8.98 6.05 -25.96
CA ALA A 295 8.61 7.06 -24.98
C ALA A 295 9.39 6.90 -23.67
N ILE A 296 9.59 5.66 -23.19
CA ILE A 296 10.39 5.37 -21.99
C ILE A 296 11.86 5.73 -22.21
N ILE A 297 12.44 5.41 -23.36
CA ILE A 297 13.82 5.75 -23.73
C ILE A 297 14.05 7.27 -23.68
N ILE A 298 13.06 8.07 -24.07
CA ILE A 298 13.15 9.54 -24.05
C ILE A 298 12.89 10.09 -22.64
N LEU A 299 11.83 9.62 -21.98
CA LEU A 299 11.40 10.16 -20.68
C LEU A 299 12.35 9.81 -19.53
N LEU A 300 12.97 8.63 -19.56
CA LEU A 300 13.81 8.15 -18.46
C LEU A 300 15.09 9.01 -18.27
N PRO A 301 15.87 9.35 -19.32
CA PRO A 301 16.97 10.30 -19.22
C PRO A 301 16.53 11.70 -18.77
N ILE A 302 15.38 12.19 -19.27
CA ILE A 302 14.85 13.51 -18.87
C ILE A 302 14.53 13.53 -17.37
N LYS A 303 13.84 12.50 -16.87
CA LYS A 303 13.51 12.39 -15.43
C LYS A 303 14.77 12.31 -14.57
N ILE A 304 15.77 11.54 -14.99
CA ILE A 304 17.05 11.42 -14.28
C ILE A 304 17.85 12.74 -14.34
N PHE A 305 17.80 13.46 -15.45
CA PHE A 305 18.40 14.79 -15.56
C PHE A 305 17.74 15.78 -14.57
N ILE A 306 16.41 15.83 -14.53
CA ILE A 306 15.67 16.68 -13.57
C ILE A 306 16.02 16.29 -12.13
N PHE A 307 16.02 15.00 -11.82
CA PHE A 307 16.32 14.49 -10.48
C PHE A 307 17.76 14.78 -10.05
N THR A 308 18.74 14.59 -10.94
CA THR A 308 20.15 14.89 -10.64
C THR A 308 20.41 16.39 -10.50
N LYS A 309 19.72 17.24 -11.27
CA LYS A 309 19.74 18.70 -11.09
C LYS A 309 19.15 19.10 -9.74
N TRP A 310 18.02 18.50 -9.35
CA TRP A 310 17.38 18.72 -8.05
C TRP A 310 18.30 18.30 -6.89
N MET A 311 18.93 17.11 -6.98
CA MET A 311 19.88 16.64 -5.96
C MET A 311 21.08 17.60 -5.81
N LYS A 312 21.69 18.02 -6.92
CA LYS A 312 22.82 18.98 -6.89
C LYS A 312 22.43 20.33 -6.29
N LYS A 313 21.18 20.77 -6.48
CA LYS A 313 20.67 22.02 -5.91
C LYS A 313 20.49 21.92 -4.40
N ASN A 314 19.94 20.81 -3.91
CA ASN A 314 19.50 20.68 -2.51
C ASN A 314 20.54 20.05 -1.58
N ASN A 315 21.41 19.17 -2.08
CA ASN A 315 22.45 18.52 -1.28
C ASN A 315 23.77 19.30 -1.30
N LYS A 316 23.75 20.54 -0.80
CA LYS A 316 24.96 21.35 -0.65
C LYS A 316 25.73 20.99 0.62
N ALA A 317 27.06 21.00 0.52
CA ALA A 317 27.94 20.93 1.67
C ALA A 317 27.74 22.18 2.54
N ILE A 318 27.78 22.00 3.86
CA ILE A 318 27.74 23.08 4.84
C ILE A 318 29.10 23.05 5.56
N GLY A 319 29.86 24.14 5.48
CA GLY A 319 31.21 24.22 6.06
C GLY A 319 32.23 23.35 5.33
N GLU A 320 33.17 22.77 6.09
CA GLU A 320 34.28 21.95 5.56
C GLU A 320 33.89 20.51 5.22
N ASP A 321 32.72 20.03 5.67
CA ASP A 321 32.28 18.65 5.44
C ASP A 321 31.81 18.43 3.98
N LYS A 322 32.70 17.81 3.19
CA LYS A 322 32.45 17.44 1.78
C LYS A 322 31.67 16.12 1.61
N SER A 323 31.18 15.49 2.68
CA SER A 323 30.45 14.21 2.63
C SER A 323 29.25 14.25 1.67
N ARG A 324 28.43 15.31 1.73
CA ARG A 324 27.23 15.49 0.89
C ARG A 324 27.54 15.60 -0.61
N LEU A 325 28.66 16.23 -0.94
CA LEU A 325 29.09 16.36 -2.34
C LEU A 325 29.61 15.02 -2.87
N LYS A 326 30.34 14.25 -2.05
CA LYS A 326 30.78 12.89 -2.41
C LYS A 326 29.58 11.97 -2.65
N GLU A 327 28.61 11.96 -1.73
CA GLU A 327 27.36 11.20 -1.86
C GLU A 327 26.60 11.58 -3.13
N THR A 328 26.38 12.89 -3.36
CA THR A 328 25.66 13.37 -4.54
C THR A 328 26.37 12.97 -5.84
N LYS A 329 27.71 12.98 -5.87
CA LYS A 329 28.49 12.53 -7.02
C LYS A 329 28.30 11.04 -7.27
N ILE A 330 28.41 10.20 -6.23
CA ILE A 330 28.23 8.75 -6.37
C ILE A 330 26.81 8.41 -6.82
N LEU A 331 25.78 8.99 -6.19
CA LEU A 331 24.40 8.78 -6.58
C LEU A 331 24.13 9.25 -8.01
N THR A 332 24.66 10.41 -8.42
CA THR A 332 24.51 10.90 -9.79
C THR A 332 25.12 9.92 -10.79
N VAL A 333 26.33 9.41 -10.53
CA VAL A 333 26.98 8.42 -11.41
C VAL A 333 26.16 7.13 -11.45
N LEU A 334 25.68 6.65 -10.30
CA LEU A 334 24.87 5.43 -10.20
C LEU A 334 23.56 5.53 -10.98
N PHE A 335 22.81 6.63 -10.82
CA PHE A 335 21.54 6.81 -11.54
C PHE A 335 21.76 6.93 -13.05
N TRP A 336 22.80 7.64 -13.49
CA TRP A 336 23.14 7.71 -14.92
C TRP A 336 23.68 6.39 -15.47
N SER A 337 24.44 5.61 -14.70
CA SER A 337 24.90 4.29 -15.15
C SER A 337 23.73 3.32 -15.31
N ILE A 338 22.81 3.29 -14.34
CA ILE A 338 21.57 2.50 -14.44
C ILE A 338 20.73 2.97 -15.63
N CYS A 339 20.59 4.29 -15.83
CA CYS A 339 19.91 4.87 -16.98
C CYS A 339 20.46 4.34 -18.31
N ILE A 340 21.78 4.39 -18.48
CA ILE A 340 22.45 3.97 -19.71
C ILE A 340 22.27 2.47 -19.95
N ILE A 341 22.36 1.66 -18.89
CA ILE A 341 22.15 0.21 -18.98
C ILE A 341 20.70 -0.10 -19.41
N VAL A 342 19.71 0.51 -18.74
CA VAL A 342 18.29 0.29 -19.07
C VAL A 342 17.96 0.80 -20.48
N VAL A 343 18.44 1.99 -20.85
CA VAL A 343 18.21 2.53 -22.20
C VAL A 343 18.90 1.66 -23.26
N GLY A 344 20.13 1.21 -23.02
CA GLY A 344 20.83 0.30 -23.95
C GLY A 344 20.08 -1.01 -24.13
N PHE A 345 19.52 -1.57 -23.06
CA PHE A 345 18.68 -2.76 -23.10
C PHE A 345 17.38 -2.53 -23.89
N LEU A 346 16.70 -1.40 -23.66
CA LEU A 346 15.49 -1.02 -24.40
C LEU A 346 15.76 -0.73 -25.89
N ILE A 347 16.92 -0.15 -26.22
CA ILE A 347 17.34 0.05 -27.61
C ILE A 347 17.59 -1.30 -28.29
N SER A 348 18.25 -2.24 -27.61
CA SER A 348 18.47 -3.58 -28.15
C SER A 348 17.15 -4.28 -28.48
N PHE A 349 16.13 -4.08 -27.66
CA PHE A 349 14.76 -4.55 -27.91
C PHE A 349 14.10 -3.91 -29.12
N LEU A 350 14.34 -2.63 -29.37
CA LEU A 350 13.81 -1.93 -30.53
C LEU A 350 14.50 -2.36 -31.84
N VAL A 351 15.79 -2.70 -31.77
CA VAL A 351 16.58 -3.16 -32.94
C VAL A 351 16.32 -4.62 -33.29
N ASN A 352 16.29 -5.51 -32.29
CA ASN A 352 16.14 -6.95 -32.52
C ASN A 352 14.66 -7.39 -32.70
N GLY A 353 13.71 -6.52 -32.34
CA GLY A 353 12.29 -6.85 -32.26
C GLY A 353 11.96 -7.70 -31.03
N LEU A 354 10.73 -7.56 -30.53
CA LEU A 354 10.21 -8.41 -29.47
C LEU A 354 9.38 -9.54 -30.09
N GLY A 355 9.69 -10.79 -29.72
CA GLY A 355 8.75 -11.91 -29.95
C GLY A 355 7.50 -11.77 -29.07
N THR A 356 6.46 -12.57 -29.35
CA THR A 356 5.16 -12.51 -28.66
C THR A 356 5.28 -12.59 -27.12
N ASN A 357 6.08 -13.53 -26.61
CA ASN A 357 6.35 -13.64 -25.18
C ASN A 357 7.06 -12.40 -24.62
N GLY A 358 7.95 -11.77 -25.40
CA GLY A 358 8.64 -10.54 -25.03
C GLY A 358 7.68 -9.36 -24.89
N VAL A 359 6.71 -9.23 -25.81
CA VAL A 359 5.67 -8.19 -25.75
C VAL A 359 4.80 -8.35 -24.51
N ASN A 360 4.42 -9.59 -24.18
CA ASN A 360 3.60 -9.89 -23.01
C ASN A 360 4.33 -9.55 -21.70
N ILE A 361 5.61 -9.93 -21.59
CA ILE A 361 6.44 -9.61 -20.41
C ILE A 361 6.67 -8.09 -20.30
N ALA A 362 6.99 -7.41 -21.41
CA ALA A 362 7.19 -5.96 -21.40
C ALA A 362 5.93 -5.21 -20.96
N THR A 363 4.77 -5.62 -21.47
CA THR A 363 3.46 -5.07 -21.07
C THR A 363 3.21 -5.27 -19.58
N ALA A 364 3.46 -6.47 -19.06
CA ALA A 364 3.30 -6.76 -17.63
C ALA A 364 4.21 -5.89 -16.74
N VAL A 365 5.46 -5.64 -17.14
CA VAL A 365 6.38 -4.76 -16.40
C VAL A 365 5.87 -3.31 -16.36
N ILE A 366 5.33 -2.81 -17.48
CA ILE A 366 4.74 -1.46 -17.56
C ILE A 366 3.49 -1.36 -16.66
N GLN A 367 2.65 -2.40 -16.68
CA GLN A 367 1.45 -2.51 -15.84
C GLN A 367 1.80 -2.54 -14.34
N ILE A 368 2.80 -3.34 -13.94
CA ILE A 368 3.34 -3.34 -12.58
C ILE A 368 3.84 -1.94 -12.22
N GLY A 369 4.61 -1.29 -13.09
CA GLY A 369 5.08 0.09 -12.85
C GLY A 369 3.94 1.09 -12.65
N THR A 370 2.86 0.95 -13.43
CA THR A 370 1.66 1.80 -13.33
C THR A 370 0.92 1.56 -12.01
N PHE A 371 0.73 0.30 -11.63
CA PHE A 371 0.17 -0.08 -10.34
C PHE A 371 0.99 0.51 -9.19
N LEU A 372 2.32 0.37 -9.23
CA LEU A 372 3.22 0.92 -8.22
C LEU A 372 3.09 2.45 -8.10
N ILE A 373 3.03 3.18 -9.20
CA ILE A 373 2.88 4.64 -9.14
C ILE A 373 1.58 5.04 -8.41
N LYS A 374 0.45 4.42 -8.77
CA LYS A 374 -0.84 4.68 -8.11
C LYS A 374 -0.84 4.24 -6.65
N PHE A 375 -0.23 3.09 -6.36
CA PHE A 375 -0.07 2.56 -5.02
C PHE A 375 0.73 3.51 -4.12
N PHE A 376 1.89 4.00 -4.58
CA PHE A 376 2.68 5.00 -3.86
C PHE A 376 1.93 6.32 -3.68
N MET A 377 1.15 6.73 -4.68
CA MET A 377 0.30 7.93 -4.59
C MET A 377 -0.78 7.78 -3.51
N MET A 378 -1.41 6.61 -3.41
CA MET A 378 -2.40 6.35 -2.36
C MET A 378 -1.75 6.31 -0.97
N VAL A 379 -0.57 5.68 -0.83
CA VAL A 379 0.21 5.73 0.42
C VAL A 379 0.59 7.17 0.80
N PHE A 380 0.94 8.00 -0.18
CA PHE A 380 1.18 9.43 0.06
C PHE A 380 -0.07 10.14 0.58
N VAL A 381 -1.26 9.82 0.06
CA VAL A 381 -2.53 10.36 0.59
C VAL A 381 -2.73 9.96 2.04
N TYR A 382 -2.44 8.71 2.43
CA TYR A 382 -2.48 8.28 3.84
C TYR A 382 -1.59 9.15 4.73
N MET A 383 -0.34 9.37 4.31
CA MET A 383 0.60 10.19 5.06
C MET A 383 0.16 11.66 5.10
N TRP A 384 -0.34 12.19 3.99
CA TRP A 384 -0.78 13.58 3.92
C TRP A 384 -1.98 13.85 4.85
N VAL A 385 -2.98 12.96 4.83
CA VAL A 385 -4.16 13.05 5.70
C VAL A 385 -3.75 12.99 7.18
N ARG A 386 -2.85 12.08 7.54
CA ARG A 386 -2.37 11.91 8.93
C ARG A 386 -1.84 13.21 9.55
N TRP A 387 -1.15 14.03 8.75
CA TRP A 387 -0.49 15.25 9.22
C TRP A 387 -1.29 16.53 8.95
N THR A 388 -2.45 16.43 8.30
CA THR A 388 -3.30 17.58 7.95
C THR A 388 -4.61 17.59 8.73
N VAL A 389 -5.23 16.42 8.92
CA VAL A 389 -6.54 16.31 9.57
C VAL A 389 -6.38 16.17 11.08
N LEU A 390 -7.22 16.89 11.83
CA LEU A 390 -7.25 16.82 13.28
C LEU A 390 -7.82 15.48 13.75
N ARG A 391 -7.36 15.03 14.92
CA ARG A 391 -7.92 13.85 15.58
C ARG A 391 -9.37 14.09 15.98
N PHE A 392 -10.22 13.11 15.70
CA PHE A 392 -11.62 13.12 16.15
C PHE A 392 -11.76 12.36 17.46
N ARG A 393 -12.70 12.81 18.29
CA ARG A 393 -13.07 12.09 19.51
C ARG A 393 -13.79 10.79 19.15
N TYR A 394 -13.57 9.72 19.92
CA TYR A 394 -14.22 8.42 19.75
C TYR A 394 -15.74 8.50 19.47
N ASP A 395 -16.47 9.29 20.26
CA ASP A 395 -17.93 9.40 20.12
C ASP A 395 -18.35 9.99 18.76
N GLN A 396 -17.56 10.92 18.21
CA GLN A 396 -17.81 11.51 16.89
C GLN A 396 -17.51 10.52 15.77
N LEU A 397 -16.45 9.72 15.91
CA LEU A 397 -16.11 8.67 14.97
C LEU A 397 -17.21 7.59 14.93
N GLN A 398 -17.63 7.12 16.10
CA GLN A 398 -18.74 6.15 16.18
C GLN A 398 -20.04 6.71 15.57
N MET A 399 -20.34 7.99 15.81
CA MET A 399 -21.49 8.64 15.19
C MET A 399 -21.37 8.73 13.67
N LEU A 400 -20.18 9.03 13.13
CA LEU A 400 -19.92 9.06 11.70
C LEU A 400 -20.13 7.67 11.07
N GLY A 401 -19.56 6.62 11.66
CA GLY A 401 -19.74 5.23 11.21
C GLY A 401 -21.21 4.82 11.18
N TRP A 402 -21.90 4.92 12.32
CA TRP A 402 -23.24 4.37 12.49
C TRP A 402 -24.37 5.23 11.92
N LYS A 403 -24.29 6.56 12.02
CA LYS A 403 -25.39 7.44 11.59
C LYS A 403 -25.22 7.98 10.17
N VAL A 404 -24.01 7.91 9.61
CA VAL A 404 -23.72 8.50 8.29
C VAL A 404 -23.26 7.42 7.31
N LEU A 405 -22.14 6.74 7.58
CA LEU A 405 -21.52 5.83 6.60
C LEU A 405 -22.38 4.59 6.32
N ILE A 406 -22.90 3.92 7.35
CA ILE A 406 -23.76 2.72 7.16
C ILE A 406 -25.05 3.05 6.38
N PRO A 407 -25.85 4.07 6.76
CA PRO A 407 -27.05 4.42 5.99
C PRO A 407 -26.75 4.85 4.56
N LEU A 408 -25.66 5.60 4.33
CA LEU A 408 -25.25 6.00 2.98
C LEU A 408 -24.80 4.79 2.14
N ALA A 409 -24.09 3.82 2.73
CA ALA A 409 -23.70 2.61 2.04
C ALA A 409 -24.92 1.78 1.62
N LEU A 410 -25.90 1.62 2.51
CA LEU A 410 -27.16 0.95 2.20
C LEU A 410 -27.94 1.66 1.09
N LEU A 411 -28.05 2.99 1.16
CA LEU A 411 -28.66 3.78 0.10
C LEU A 411 -27.94 3.59 -1.23
N ASN A 412 -26.59 3.55 -1.22
CA ASN A 412 -25.80 3.33 -2.42
C ASN A 412 -26.08 1.95 -3.04
N ILE A 413 -26.19 0.90 -2.22
CA ILE A 413 -26.55 -0.45 -2.69
C ILE A 413 -27.91 -0.42 -3.40
N VAL A 414 -28.93 0.20 -2.80
CA VAL A 414 -30.28 0.27 -3.39
C VAL A 414 -30.26 1.02 -4.72
N ILE A 415 -29.62 2.19 -4.76
CA ILE A 415 -29.50 2.98 -6.01
C ILE A 415 -28.77 2.16 -7.08
N THR A 416 -27.66 1.52 -6.73
CA THR A 416 -26.88 0.69 -7.65
C THR A 416 -27.71 -0.47 -8.19
N ALA A 417 -28.43 -1.18 -7.32
CA ALA A 417 -29.28 -2.28 -7.72
C ALA A 417 -30.39 -1.83 -8.69
N ILE A 418 -31.03 -0.68 -8.43
CA ILE A 418 -32.03 -0.11 -9.35
C ILE A 418 -31.40 0.23 -10.70
N ILE A 419 -30.26 0.90 -10.72
CA ILE A 419 -29.58 1.29 -11.97
C ILE A 419 -29.19 0.05 -12.79
N VAL A 420 -28.64 -0.99 -12.15
CA VAL A 420 -28.23 -2.22 -12.84
C VAL A 420 -29.44 -3.00 -13.36
N VAL A 421 -30.56 -3.04 -12.63
CA VAL A 421 -31.78 -3.74 -13.07
C VAL A 421 -32.53 -2.98 -14.18
N VAL A 422 -32.47 -1.64 -14.19
CA VAL A 422 -33.12 -0.83 -15.23
C VAL A 422 -32.23 -0.67 -16.47
N GLY A 423 -30.91 -0.70 -16.29
CA GLY A 423 -29.93 -0.55 -17.36
C GLY A 423 -29.59 -1.84 -18.11
N ASN A 424 -29.86 -3.00 -17.51
CA ASN A 424 -29.91 -4.30 -18.18
C ASN A 424 -31.32 -4.54 -18.74
#